data_AF-A0A7X6D1L1-F1
#
_entry.id   AF-A0A7X6D1L1-F1
#
_cell.length_a   1.000
_cell.length_b   1.000
_cell.length_c   1.000
_cell.angle_alpha   90.00
_cell.angle_beta   90.00
_cell.angle_gamma   90.00
#
_symmetry.space_group_name_H-M   'P 1'
#
loop_
_entity.id
_entity.type
_entity.pdbx_description
1 polymer ?
#
loop_
_entity_poly.entity_id
_entity_poly.type
_entity_poly.pdbx_seq_one_letter_code
_entity_poly.pdbx_strand_id
1 'polypeptide(L)'
;MGTKLDDISDELSTLRDDVDALLKNGMVFDQASPALTEAYTQFTQQLTESAGAIKQYAETFESLSKGMQDSDSDIAQAVRANMQ
;
A
#
# COMPACT_ATOMS: atom_id res chain seq x y z
N MET A 1 12.87 -9.09 -3.28
CA MET A 1 11.54 -9.64 -3.60
C MET A 1 10.58 -8.48 -3.40
N GLY A 2 9.95 -8.00 -4.48
CA GLY A 2 8.85 -7.05 -4.33
C GLY A 2 7.78 -7.71 -3.47
N THR A 3 7.33 -7.01 -2.45
CA THR A 3 6.22 -7.52 -1.63
C THR A 3 4.95 -7.47 -2.48
N LYS A 4 3.96 -8.32 -2.19
CA LYS A 4 2.64 -8.23 -2.86
C LYS A 4 1.99 -6.84 -2.76
N LEU A 5 2.43 -6.01 -1.80
CA LEU A 5 2.04 -4.62 -1.67
C LEU A 5 2.68 -3.72 -2.73
N ASP A 6 3.93 -3.98 -3.09
CA ASP A 6 4.62 -3.27 -4.17
C ASP A 6 3.94 -3.61 -5.51
N ASP A 7 3.60 -4.89 -5.73
CA ASP A 7 2.85 -5.32 -6.93
C ASP A 7 1.50 -4.59 -7.07
N ILE A 8 0.73 -4.48 -5.98
CA ILE A 8 -0.57 -3.76 -5.97
C ILE A 8 -0.37 -2.25 -6.25
N SER A 9 0.68 -1.65 -5.70
CA SER A 9 0.99 -0.23 -5.92
C SER A 9 1.32 0.03 -7.40
N ASP A 10 2.09 -0.85 -8.02
CA ASP A 10 2.47 -0.74 -9.43
C ASP A 10 1.28 -0.95 -10.36
N GLU A 11 0.39 -1.90 -10.04
CA GLU A 11 -0.86 -2.12 -10.78
C GLU A 11 -1.82 -0.94 -10.68
N LEU A 12 -1.93 -0.31 -9.50
CA LEU A 12 -2.73 0.91 -9.31
C LEU A 12 -2.16 2.08 -10.11
N SER A 13 -0.84 2.23 -10.17
CA SER A 13 -0.20 3.25 -11.01
C SER A 13 -0.40 2.98 -12.50
N THR A 14 -0.38 1.72 -12.92
CA THR A 14 -0.61 1.35 -14.32
C THR A 14 -2.06 1.62 -14.73
N LEU A 15 -3.04 1.23 -13.89
CA LEU A 15 -4.45 1.58 -14.11
C LEU A 15 -4.64 3.10 -14.15
N ARG A 16 -3.87 3.84 -13.34
CA ARG A 16 -3.89 5.30 -13.35
C ARG A 16 -3.67 5.84 -14.77
N ASP A 17 -2.56 5.42 -15.34
CA ASP A 17 -2.05 5.89 -16.62
C ASP A 17 -2.95 5.46 -17.79
N ASP A 18 -3.52 4.26 -17.73
CA ASP A 18 -4.44 3.75 -18.76
C ASP A 18 -5.71 4.60 -18.86
N VAL A 19 -6.32 4.97 -17.73
CA VAL A 19 -7.52 5.83 -17.76
C VAL A 19 -7.16 7.26 -18.14
N ASP A 20 -6.00 7.79 -17.72
CA ASP A 20 -5.53 9.11 -18.17
C ASP A 20 -5.35 9.13 -19.70
N ALA A 21 -4.84 8.04 -20.28
CA ALA A 21 -4.72 7.88 -21.73
C ALA A 21 -6.09 7.76 -22.41
N LEU A 22 -7.05 7.03 -21.82
CA LEU A 22 -8.41 6.90 -22.34
C LEU A 22 -9.19 8.22 -22.26
N LEU A 23 -9.02 9.01 -21.20
CA LEU A 23 -9.62 10.34 -21.05
C LEU A 23 -9.03 11.33 -22.08
N LYS A 24 -7.74 11.25 -22.36
CA LYS A 24 -7.07 12.08 -23.38
C LYS A 24 -7.42 11.70 -24.81
N ASN A 25 -7.54 10.41 -25.11
CA ASN A 25 -7.69 9.92 -26.49
C ASN A 25 -9.13 9.55 -26.88
N GLY A 26 -10.04 9.37 -25.92
CA GLY A 26 -11.25 8.58 -26.14
C GLY A 26 -12.54 9.35 -26.39
N MET A 27 -12.86 10.39 -25.63
CA MET A 27 -14.19 11.03 -25.71
C MET A 27 -14.15 12.40 -25.02
N VAL A 28 -13.86 13.45 -25.78
CA VAL A 28 -14.01 14.84 -25.31
C VAL A 28 -15.51 15.14 -25.27
N PHE A 29 -16.16 14.79 -24.18
CA PHE A 29 -17.49 15.32 -23.87
C PHE A 29 -17.26 16.68 -23.18
N ASP A 30 -17.30 17.78 -23.95
CA ASP A 30 -16.93 19.14 -23.52
C ASP A 30 -17.48 19.58 -22.14
N GLN A 31 -18.59 19.01 -21.67
CA GLN A 31 -19.20 19.29 -20.37
C GLN A 31 -18.97 18.20 -19.29
N ALA A 32 -18.79 16.94 -19.67
CA ALA A 32 -18.63 15.81 -18.73
C ALA A 32 -17.16 15.47 -18.47
N SER A 33 -16.25 15.79 -19.40
CA SER A 33 -14.81 15.56 -19.26
C SER A 33 -14.21 16.21 -18.00
N PRO A 34 -14.56 17.44 -17.58
CA PRO A 34 -14.03 18.02 -16.33
C PRO A 34 -14.48 17.25 -15.09
N ALA A 35 -15.78 16.95 -14.98
CA ALA A 35 -16.34 16.23 -13.83
C ALA A 35 -15.82 14.78 -13.75
N LEU A 36 -15.66 14.11 -14.89
CA LEU A 36 -15.07 12.78 -14.97
C LEU A 36 -13.58 12.79 -14.59
N THR A 37 -12.84 13.80 -15.04
CA THR A 37 -11.42 13.97 -14.67
C THR A 37 -11.27 14.22 -13.17
N GLU A 38 -12.13 15.06 -12.59
CA GLU A 38 -12.12 15.35 -11.16
C GLU A 38 -12.48 14.12 -10.32
N ALA A 39 -13.56 13.41 -10.67
CA ALA A 39 -13.96 12.17 -10.02
C ALA A 39 -12.87 11.10 -10.10
N TYR A 40 -12.22 10.99 -11.25
CA TYR A 40 -11.11 10.06 -11.45
C TYR A 40 -9.86 10.40 -10.62
N THR A 41 -9.53 11.70 -10.55
CA THR A 41 -8.43 12.20 -9.72
C THR A 41 -8.69 11.89 -8.25
N GLN A 42 -9.90 12.16 -7.76
CA GLN A 42 -10.29 11.86 -6.38
C GLN A 42 -10.26 10.36 -6.09
N PHE A 43 -10.75 9.53 -7.01
CA PHE A 43 -10.74 8.09 -6.87
C PHE A 43 -9.30 7.54 -6.79
N THR A 44 -8.43 7.97 -7.69
CA THR A 44 -7.01 7.59 -7.72
C THR A 44 -6.29 8.01 -6.45
N GLN A 45 -6.57 9.22 -5.97
CA GLN A 45 -5.98 9.72 -4.73
C GLN A 45 -6.41 8.87 -3.52
N GLN A 46 -7.72 8.59 -3.38
CA GLN A 46 -8.23 7.75 -2.30
C GLN A 46 -7.65 6.33 -2.34
N LEU A 47 -7.48 5.75 -3.52
CA LEU A 47 -6.84 4.44 -3.69
C LEU A 47 -5.37 4.46 -3.26
N THR A 48 -4.63 5.49 -3.65
CA THR A 48 -3.21 5.67 -3.28
C THR A 48 -3.06 5.83 -1.77
N GLU A 49 -3.90 6.66 -1.15
CA GLU A 49 -3.94 6.85 0.30
C GLU A 49 -4.28 5.53 1.02
N SER A 50 -5.26 4.79 0.52
CA SER A 50 -5.68 3.49 1.08
C SER A 50 -4.56 2.45 0.98
N ALA A 51 -3.87 2.35 -0.17
CA ALA A 51 -2.74 1.44 -0.34
C ALA A 51 -1.58 1.79 0.60
N GLY A 52 -1.28 3.08 0.76
CA GLY A 52 -0.29 3.57 1.73
C GLY A 52 -0.65 3.18 3.17
N ALA A 53 -1.92 3.35 3.57
CA ALA A 53 -2.39 2.97 4.90
C ALA A 53 -2.28 1.46 5.15
N ILE A 54 -2.60 0.62 4.16
CA ILE A 54 -2.45 -0.84 4.25
C ILE A 54 -0.97 -1.22 4.44
N LYS A 55 -0.06 -0.59 3.70
CA LYS A 55 1.39 -0.81 3.85
C LYS A 55 1.86 -0.47 5.26
N GLN A 56 1.46 0.69 5.78
CA GLN A 56 1.82 1.14 7.12
C GLN A 56 1.31 0.20 8.22
N TYR A 57 0.10 -0.35 8.03
CA TYR A 57 -0.46 -1.36 8.91
C TYR A 57 0.36 -2.66 8.87
N ALA A 58 0.74 -3.13 7.68
CA ALA A 58 1.59 -4.31 7.53
C ALA A 58 2.97 -4.13 8.20
N GLU A 59 3.63 -2.99 7.99
CA GLU A 59 4.90 -2.65 8.63
C GLU A 59 4.79 -2.62 10.16
N THR A 60 3.68 -2.10 10.69
CA THR A 60 3.39 -2.11 12.13
C THR A 60 3.29 -3.54 12.66
N PHE A 61 2.59 -4.43 11.94
CA PHE A 61 2.46 -5.83 12.32
C PHE A 61 3.79 -6.60 12.26
N GLU A 62 4.61 -6.36 11.23
CA GLU A 62 5.94 -6.95 11.16
C GLU A 62 6.85 -6.48 12.30
N SER A 63 6.80 -5.19 12.63
CA SER A 63 7.55 -4.61 13.75
C SER A 63 7.11 -5.21 15.09
N LEU A 64 5.81 -5.33 15.33
CA LEU A 64 5.26 -6.01 16.51
C LEU A 64 5.71 -7.47 16.57
N SER A 65 5.64 -8.21 15.45
CA SER A 65 6.08 -9.60 15.39
C SER A 65 7.57 -9.75 15.70
N LYS A 66 8.43 -8.87 15.17
CA LYS A 66 9.86 -8.85 15.48
C LYS A 66 10.10 -8.56 16.95
N GLY A 67 9.47 -7.53 17.50
CA GLY A 67 9.58 -7.20 18.92
C GLY A 67 9.17 -8.34 19.84
N MET A 68 8.12 -9.09 19.48
CA MET A 68 7.70 -10.29 20.23
C MET A 68 8.71 -11.44 20.10
N GLN A 69 9.26 -11.70 18.91
CA GLN A 69 10.28 -12.73 18.70
C GLN A 69 11.58 -12.40 19.43
N ASP A 70 12.00 -11.13 19.41
CA ASP A 70 13.19 -10.66 20.12
C ASP A 70 13.00 -10.80 21.63
N SER A 71 11.83 -10.43 22.16
CA SER A 71 11.50 -10.63 23.58
C SER A 71 11.45 -12.10 23.99
N ASP A 72 10.88 -12.99 23.17
CA ASP A 72 10.85 -14.43 23.44
C ASP A 72 12.27 -15.04 23.43
N SER A 73 13.11 -14.61 22.46
CA SER A 73 14.53 -14.99 22.39
C SER A 73 15.31 -14.54 23.64
N ASP A 74 15.10 -13.30 24.07
CA ASP A 74 15.78 -12.74 25.25
C ASP A 74 15.37 -13.46 26.54
N ILE A 75 14.08 -13.75 26.70
CA ILE A 75 13.56 -14.53 27.83
C ILE A 75 14.11 -15.96 27.81
N ALA A 76 14.10 -16.62 26.64
CA ALA A 76 14.64 -17.97 26.50
C ALA A 76 16.15 -18.05 26.81
N GLN A 77 16.92 -17.03 26.41
CA GLN A 77 18.34 -16.92 26.77
C GLN A 77 18.53 -16.70 28.28
N ALA A 78 17.76 -15.79 28.89
CA ALA A 78 17.83 -15.53 30.32
C ALA A 78 17.46 -16.75 31.17
N VAL A 79 16.47 -17.53 30.76
CA VAL A 79 16.08 -18.79 31.43
C VAL A 79 17.19 -19.83 31.30
N ARG A 80 17.77 -20.02 30.11
CA ARG A 80 18.91 -20.94 29.92
C ARG A 80 20.13 -20.55 30.74
N ALA A 81 20.42 -19.25 30.83
CA ALA A 81 21.55 -18.74 31.61
C ALA A 81 21.38 -18.93 33.13
N ASN A 82 20.15 -18.85 33.65
CA ASN A 82 19.86 -19.11 35.07
C ASN A 82 19.72 -20.60 35.42
N MET A 83 19.65 -21.48 34.42
CA MET A 83 19.54 -22.94 34.60
C MET A 83 20.88 -23.67 34.42
N GLN A 84 22.00 -22.93 34.29
CA GLN A 84 23.38 -23.43 34.35
C GLN A 84 24.03 -23.01 35.66
#